data_AF-A0A8E6XSS4-F1
#
_entry.id   AF-A0A8E6XSS4-F1
#
_cell.length_a   1.000
_cell.length_b   1.000
_cell.length_c   1.000
_cell.angle_alpha   90.00
_cell.angle_beta   90.00
_cell.angle_gamma   90.00
#
_symmetry.space_group_name_H-M   'P 1'
#
loop_
_entity.id
_entity.type
_entity.pdbx_description
1 polymer ?
#
loop_
_entity_poly.entity_id
_entity_poly.type
_entity_poly.pdbx_seq_one_letter_code
_entity_poly.pdbx_strand_id
1 'polypeptide(L)'
;MTPRPISVFWFKNLDQYESCKEILTDSWVLPDDYRDWLIRFNQMIDRYERSGIEVIKVEIEPNEFSIWCLANGCEISTKSCNDFAVFHGSSKALRDRDTDWGYE
;
A
#
# COMPACT_ATOMS: atom_id res chain seq x y z
N MET A 1 -14.66 -20.51 -0.71
CA MET A 1 -14.39 -19.17 -1.26
C MET A 1 -12.98 -18.80 -0.83
N THR A 2 -12.05 -18.62 -1.76
CA THR A 2 -10.75 -18.03 -1.44
C THR A 2 -10.97 -16.58 -1.00
N PRO A 3 -10.31 -16.12 0.08
CA PRO A 3 -10.41 -14.71 0.48
C PRO A 3 -9.87 -13.82 -0.64
N ARG A 4 -10.49 -12.64 -0.82
CA ARG A 4 -10.00 -11.67 -1.80
C ARG A 4 -8.66 -11.10 -1.33
N PRO A 5 -7.68 -10.90 -2.22
CA PRO A 5 -6.44 -10.24 -1.86
C PRO A 5 -6.74 -8.83 -1.34
N ILE A 6 -5.96 -8.39 -0.37
CA ILE A 6 -6.01 -7.02 0.13
C ILE A 6 -4.86 -6.22 -0.45
N SER A 7 -5.09 -4.94 -0.74
CA SER A 7 -4.04 -4.03 -1.19
C SER A 7 -3.63 -3.14 -0.04
N VAL A 8 -2.33 -3.01 0.19
CA VAL A 8 -1.77 -2.19 1.27
C VAL A 8 -0.69 -1.28 0.72
N PHE A 9 -0.60 -0.07 1.25
CA PHE A 9 0.46 0.85 0.87
C PHE A 9 1.82 0.37 1.38
N TRP A 10 2.86 0.61 0.60
CA TRP A 10 4.21 0.18 0.90
C TRP A 10 5.21 1.29 0.56
N PHE A 11 6.07 1.60 1.52
CA PHE A 11 7.26 2.41 1.28
C PHE A 11 8.44 1.50 0.94
N LYS A 12 9.04 1.72 -0.22
CA LYS A 12 10.13 0.92 -0.76
C LYS A 12 11.45 1.12 0.00
N ASN A 13 11.71 2.32 0.46
CA ASN A 13 12.96 2.69 1.14
C ASN A 13 12.74 3.88 2.11
N LEU A 14 13.80 4.20 2.87
CA LEU A 14 13.79 5.29 3.84
C LEU A 14 13.52 6.66 3.20
N ASP A 15 14.03 6.92 2.01
CA ASP A 15 13.85 8.21 1.31
C ASP A 15 12.37 8.47 0.97
N GLN A 16 11.68 7.46 0.44
CA GLN A 16 10.25 7.52 0.17
C GLN A 16 9.43 7.63 1.46
N TYR A 17 9.87 6.96 2.54
CA TYR A 17 9.23 7.05 3.86
C TYR A 17 9.27 8.46 4.43
N GLU A 18 10.45 9.08 4.46
CA GLU A 18 10.62 10.45 4.95
C GLU A 18 9.88 11.45 4.06
N SER A 19 9.99 11.31 2.73
CA SER A 19 9.24 12.15 1.78
C SER A 19 7.72 12.07 1.99
N CYS A 20 7.20 10.88 2.29
CA CYS A 20 5.78 10.72 2.61
C CYS A 20 5.44 11.36 3.97
N LYS A 21 6.28 11.21 5.00
CA LYS A 21 6.05 11.84 6.31
C LYS A 21 5.98 13.37 6.23
N GLU A 22 6.72 13.99 5.32
CA GLU A 22 6.68 15.45 5.11
C GLU A 22 5.34 15.94 4.55
N ILE A 23 4.68 15.16 3.70
CA ILE A 23 3.41 15.57 3.07
C ILE A 23 2.17 15.06 3.80
N LEU A 24 2.31 14.00 4.60
CA LEU A 24 1.19 13.41 5.32
C LEU A 24 0.76 14.29 6.49
N THR A 25 -0.50 14.71 6.43
CA THR A 25 -1.17 15.52 7.45
C THR A 25 -1.20 14.84 8.81
N ASP A 26 -1.20 13.52 8.87
CA ASP A 26 -1.24 12.68 10.06
C ASP A 26 0.04 11.88 10.29
N SER A 27 1.19 12.37 9.81
CA SER A 27 2.47 11.65 9.87
C SER A 27 2.88 11.18 11.27
N TRP A 28 2.35 11.79 12.34
CA TRP A 28 2.55 11.35 13.74
C TRP A 28 2.02 9.94 14.05
N VAL A 29 1.16 9.36 13.20
CA VAL A 29 0.70 7.97 13.35
C VAL A 29 1.73 6.95 12.84
N LEU A 30 2.68 7.40 12.02
CA LEU A 30 3.78 6.59 11.54
C LEU A 30 4.91 6.56 12.60
N PRO A 31 5.65 5.44 12.72
CA PRO A 31 6.83 5.39 13.57
C PRO A 31 7.87 6.47 13.21
N ASP A 32 8.66 6.91 14.18
CA ASP A 32 9.76 7.84 13.88
C ASP A 32 10.79 7.19 12.93
N ASP A 33 11.10 5.91 13.15
CA ASP A 33 12.12 5.17 12.41
C ASP A 33 11.51 4.23 11.33
N TYR A 34 12.11 4.24 10.14
CA TYR A 34 11.68 3.41 9.02
C TYR A 34 11.78 1.91 9.29
N ARG A 35 12.78 1.47 10.06
CA ARG A 35 12.93 0.05 10.44
C ARG A 35 11.79 -0.39 11.33
N ASP A 36 11.35 0.45 12.26
CA ASP A 36 10.17 0.16 13.09
C ASP A 36 8.91 0.05 12.24
N TRP A 37 8.74 0.94 11.27
CA TRP A 37 7.66 0.84 10.29
C TRP A 37 7.73 -0.49 9.51
N LEU A 38 8.91 -0.85 9.00
CA LEU A 38 9.12 -2.08 8.23
C LEU A 38 8.83 -3.34 9.05
N ILE A 39 9.21 -3.36 10.33
CA ILE A 39 8.90 -4.46 11.26
C ILE A 39 7.38 -4.59 11.42
N ARG A 40 6.67 -3.49 11.72
CA ARG A 40 5.21 -3.49 11.90
C ARG A 40 4.48 -3.89 10.61
N PHE A 41 4.96 -3.41 9.47
CA PHE A 41 4.44 -3.76 8.16
C PHE A 41 4.57 -5.27 7.90
N ASN A 42 5.77 -5.84 8.06
CA ASN A 42 5.99 -7.28 7.85
C ASN A 42 5.18 -8.16 8.82
N GLN A 43 5.02 -7.75 10.08
CA GLN A 43 4.15 -8.44 11.05
C GLN A 43 2.67 -8.41 10.64
N MET A 44 2.22 -7.33 9.99
CA MET A 44 0.87 -7.22 9.46
C MET A 44 0.68 -8.11 8.22
N ILE A 45 1.65 -8.16 7.30
CA ILE A 45 1.66 -9.09 6.16
C ILE A 45 1.60 -10.56 6.64
N ASP A 46 2.51 -10.97 7.54
CA ASP A 46 2.57 -12.35 8.05
C ASP A 46 1.24 -12.79 8.68
N ARG A 47 0.54 -11.89 9.40
CA ARG A 47 -0.80 -12.19 9.96
C ARG A 47 -1.86 -12.43 8.89
N TYR A 48 -1.85 -11.65 7.81
CA TYR A 48 -2.77 -11.84 6.69
C TYR A 48 -2.47 -13.13 5.92
N GLU A 49 -1.20 -13.38 5.60
CA GLU A 49 -0.77 -14.57 4.86
C GLU A 49 -1.05 -15.86 5.66
N ARG A 50 -0.82 -15.87 6.98
CA ARG A 50 -1.21 -17.00 7.86
C ARG A 50 -2.71 -17.26 7.89
N SER A 51 -3.51 -16.24 7.60
CA SER A 51 -4.97 -16.35 7.49
C SER A 51 -5.42 -16.73 6.07
N GLY A 52 -4.48 -17.03 5.17
CA GLY A 52 -4.74 -17.37 3.77
C GLY A 52 -5.10 -16.16 2.90
N ILE A 53 -4.87 -14.93 3.39
CA ILE A 53 -5.16 -13.69 2.67
C ILE A 53 -3.87 -13.22 1.99
N GLU A 54 -3.89 -13.18 0.66
CA GLU A 54 -2.81 -12.60 -0.14
C GLU A 54 -2.77 -11.08 0.03
N VAL A 55 -1.57 -10.51 0.12
CA VAL A 55 -1.36 -9.07 0.26
C VAL A 55 -0.62 -8.49 -0.94
N ILE A 56 -1.28 -7.57 -1.63
CA ILE A 56 -0.72 -6.81 -2.75
C ILE A 56 -0.10 -5.53 -2.18
N LYS A 57 1.23 -5.43 -2.29
CA LYS A 57 1.97 -4.22 -1.90
C LYS A 57 1.88 -3.20 -3.03
N VAL A 58 1.41 -2.00 -2.70
CA VAL A 58 1.33 -0.88 -3.64
C VAL A 58 2.30 0.20 -3.20
N GLU A 59 3.30 0.46 -4.02
CA GLU A 59 4.27 1.53 -3.79
C GLU A 59 3.57 2.90 -3.82
N ILE A 60 3.93 3.79 -2.89
CA ILE A 60 3.43 5.17 -2.86
C ILE A 60 4.50 6.10 -3.39
N GLU A 61 4.29 6.59 -4.61
CA GLU A 61 5.05 7.71 -5.15
C GLU A 61 4.41 9.03 -4.68
N PRO A 62 5.11 9.87 -3.87
CA PRO A 62 4.52 11.03 -3.20
C PRO A 62 3.80 12.01 -4.15
N ASN A 63 4.38 12.24 -5.34
CA ASN A 63 3.81 13.15 -6.33
C ASN A 63 2.54 12.57 -6.97
N GLU A 64 2.54 11.29 -7.35
CA GLU A 64 1.35 10.62 -7.90
C GLU A 64 0.23 10.58 -6.86
N PHE A 65 0.57 10.23 -5.62
CA PHE A 65 -0.35 10.20 -4.49
C PHE A 65 -0.99 11.57 -4.24
N SER A 66 -0.20 12.64 -4.21
CA SER A 66 -0.72 13.99 -3.98
C SER A 66 -1.68 14.44 -5.09
N ILE A 67 -1.35 14.15 -6.35
CA ILE A 67 -2.23 14.44 -7.50
C ILE A 67 -3.52 13.63 -7.39
N TRP A 68 -3.43 12.35 -7.04
CA TRP A 68 -4.60 11.49 -6.87
C TRP A 68 -5.50 11.99 -5.73
N CYS A 69 -4.92 12.40 -4.59
CA CYS A 69 -5.69 12.94 -3.48
C CYS A 69 -6.45 14.21 -3.87
N LEU A 70 -5.79 15.12 -4.59
CA LEU A 70 -6.43 16.34 -5.11
C LEU A 70 -7.58 16.02 -6.07
N ALA A 71 -7.37 15.07 -6.98
CA ALA A 71 -8.40 14.66 -7.95
C ALA A 71 -9.61 13.97 -7.31
N ASN A 72 -9.41 13.25 -6.20
CA ASN A 72 -10.46 12.53 -5.48
C ASN A 72 -11.07 13.33 -4.31
N GLY A 73 -10.56 14.54 -4.04
CA GLY A 73 -11.05 15.40 -2.96
C GLY A 73 -10.80 14.82 -1.56
N CYS A 74 -9.74 14.02 -1.38
CA CYS A 74 -9.37 13.47 -0.08
C CYS A 74 -8.11 14.16 0.48
N GLU A 75 -7.98 14.14 1.80
CA GLU A 75 -6.81 14.65 2.51
C GLU A 75 -5.57 13.79 2.22
N ILE A 76 -4.38 14.39 2.26
CA ILE A 76 -3.10 13.68 2.14
C ILE A 76 -2.80 13.07 3.52
N SER A 77 -3.37 11.90 3.82
CA SER A 77 -3.27 11.20 5.12
C SER A 77 -3.02 9.70 4.96
N THR A 78 -2.65 9.01 6.04
CA THR A 78 -2.39 7.56 6.03
C THR A 78 -3.64 6.74 5.69
N LYS A 79 -4.83 7.26 5.99
CA LYS A 79 -6.09 6.68 5.50
C LYS A 79 -6.10 6.71 3.97
N SER A 80 -5.82 7.87 3.38
CA SER A 80 -5.79 8.03 1.93
C SER A 80 -4.69 7.20 1.27
N CYS A 81 -3.56 6.92 1.95
CA CYS A 81 -2.57 5.95 1.48
C CYS A 81 -3.18 4.55 1.27
N ASN A 82 -4.01 4.08 2.22
CA ASN A 82 -4.72 2.81 2.05
C ASN A 82 -5.74 2.87 0.90
N ASP A 83 -6.51 3.97 0.80
CA ASP A 83 -7.49 4.15 -0.27
C ASP A 83 -6.81 4.16 -1.65
N PHE A 84 -5.66 4.83 -1.77
CA PHE A 84 -4.80 4.82 -2.95
C PHE A 84 -4.31 3.41 -3.29
N ALA A 85 -3.84 2.66 -2.29
CA ALA A 85 -3.43 1.27 -2.48
C ALA A 85 -4.58 0.38 -2.98
N VAL A 86 -5.80 0.55 -2.46
CA VAL A 86 -6.98 -0.19 -2.95
C VAL A 86 -7.31 0.18 -4.39
N PHE A 87 -7.25 1.47 -4.74
CA PHE A 87 -7.50 1.95 -6.09
C PHE A 87 -6.52 1.37 -7.11
N HIS A 88 -5.21 1.42 -6.83
CA HIS A 88 -4.16 0.92 -7.73
C HIS A 88 -4.01 -0.61 -7.68
N GLY A 89 -4.19 -1.23 -6.51
CA GLY A 89 -4.08 -2.67 -6.33
C GLY A 89 -5.19 -3.47 -7.01
N SER A 90 -6.41 -2.92 -7.07
CA SER A 90 -7.52 -3.49 -7.85
C SER A 90 -7.19 -3.62 -9.35
N SER A 91 -6.34 -2.73 -9.88
CA SER A 91 -5.87 -2.76 -11.26
C SER A 91 -4.74 -3.77 -11.48
N LYS A 92 -3.97 -4.10 -10.43
CA LYS A 92 -2.84 -5.05 -10.49
C LYS A 92 -3.31 -6.50 -10.34
N ALA A 93 -4.29 -6.77 -9.48
CA ALA A 93 -4.90 -8.09 -9.30
C ALA A 93 -5.58 -8.63 -10.59
N LEU A 94 -6.07 -7.74 -11.45
CA LEU A 94 -6.64 -8.10 -12.74
C LEU A 94 -5.58 -8.49 -13.79
N ARG A 95 -4.36 -7.94 -13.72
CA ARG A 95 -3.28 -8.25 -14.66
C ARG A 95 -2.58 -9.58 -14.37
N ASP A 96 -2.44 -9.94 -13.10
CA ASP A 96 -1.86 -11.24 -12.70
C ASP A 96 -2.80 -12.40 -13.10
N ARG A 97 -4.12 -12.21 -12.97
CA ARG A 97 -5.11 -13.23 -13.33
C ARG A 97 -5.25 -13.50 -14.83
N ASP A 98 -4.78 -12.57 -15.67
CA ASP A 98 -4.74 -12.72 -17.14
C ASP A 98 -3.46 -13.47 -17.60
N THR A 99 -2.43 -13.56 -16.75
CA THR A 99 -1.15 -14.21 -17.08
C THR A 99 -1.16 -15.72 -16.79
N ASP A 100 -2.19 -16.23 -16.10
CA ASP A 100 -2.44 -17.66 -15.84
C ASP A 100 -3.15 -18.36 -17.02
N TRP A 101 -2.71 -18.10 -18.25
CA TRP A 101 -3.08 -18.86 -19.46
C TRP A 101 -1.84 -19.36 -20.20
N GLY A 102 -0.99 -20.11 -19.50
CA GLY A 102 0.11 -20.88 -20.06
C GLY A 102 -0.11 -22.36 -19.84
N TYR A 103 -0.41 -23.06 -20.94
CA TYR A 103 -0.85 -24.45 -21.08
C TYR A 103 0.04 -25.53 -20.44
N GLU A 104 -0.64 -26.64 -20.13
CA GLU A 104 -0.23 -28.04 -19.86
C GLU A 104 1.18 -28.48 -20.29
#